data_AF-A0A9R1VKR6-F1
#
_entry.id   AF-A0A9R1VKR6-F1
#
_cell.length_a   1.000
_cell.length_b   1.000
_cell.length_c   1.000
_cell.angle_alpha   90.00
_cell.angle_beta   90.00
_cell.angle_gamma   90.00
#
_symmetry.space_group_name_H-M   'P 1'
#
loop_
_entity.id
_entity.type
_entity.pdbx_description
1 polymer ?
#
loop_
_entity_poly.entity_id
_entity_poly.type
_entity_poly.pdbx_seq_one_letter_code
_entity_poly.pdbx_strand_id
1 'polypeptide(L)'
;MKKNKERIIDTDDVVGEKFKLGRKIGKGAFCEVYAGVILESGEEVAIKLFNAVGIPSLKWFGVERGHNIMVIDLLGPNLQELLHRCGGKFSLKTVLMLADQLIEAVEFMHDKGVVHRDIKTENLLMGVGSNVCQVYLTDFGLANVVLDPETDEHIEYSLPWQGLSAGSNEEEINGDVMRKKFAIKPEELCESCPPEFAVWITSCQCTHFEDMLYYTSIKARCRRLFKSKASSWEHQLKIHE
;
A
#
# COMPACT_ATOMS: atom_id res chain seq x y z
N MET A 1 -29.94 12.35 11.58
CA MET A 1 -28.50 12.18 11.85
C MET A 1 -27.74 12.60 10.61
N LYS A 2 -26.92 13.65 10.70
CA LYS A 2 -26.24 14.26 9.56
C LYS A 2 -25.09 13.34 9.12
N LYS A 3 -25.10 12.92 7.85
CA LYS A 3 -23.97 12.25 7.19
C LYS A 3 -22.76 13.18 7.30
N ASN A 4 -21.70 12.77 8.02
CA ASN A 4 -20.39 13.39 7.84
C ASN A 4 -19.93 13.02 6.43
N LYS A 5 -20.24 13.88 5.45
CA LYS A 5 -19.49 13.88 4.19
C LYS A 5 -18.04 14.17 4.57
N GLU A 6 -17.12 13.34 4.11
CA GLU A 6 -15.70 13.71 4.04
C GLU A 6 -15.63 15.15 3.54
N ARG A 7 -15.00 16.02 4.32
CA ARG A 7 -14.92 17.44 4.01
C ARG A 7 -14.01 17.55 2.79
N ILE A 8 -14.62 17.68 1.61
CA ILE A 8 -13.92 17.96 0.36
C ILE A 8 -13.19 19.28 0.61
N ILE A 9 -11.86 19.27 0.51
CA ILE A 9 -11.03 20.46 0.66
C ILE A 9 -11.45 21.44 -0.44
N ASP A 10 -11.96 22.60 -0.06
CA ASP A 10 -12.45 23.62 -0.99
C ASP A 10 -11.34 24.63 -1.32
N THR A 11 -11.45 25.29 -2.46
CA THR A 11 -10.61 26.45 -2.77
C THR A 11 -10.84 27.50 -1.68
N ASP A 12 -9.76 28.09 -1.15
CA ASP A 12 -9.71 28.98 0.04
C ASP A 12 -9.58 28.32 1.43
N ASP A 13 -9.52 26.99 1.55
CA ASP A 13 -9.22 26.33 2.83
C ASP A 13 -7.80 26.65 3.34
N VAL A 14 -7.64 26.76 4.66
CA VAL A 14 -6.33 26.86 5.31
C VAL A 14 -5.86 25.46 5.72
N VAL A 15 -4.76 25.02 5.13
CA VAL A 15 -4.14 23.71 5.38
C VAL A 15 -2.93 23.85 6.29
N GLY A 16 -2.87 22.98 7.30
CA GLY A 16 -1.77 22.92 8.26
C GLY A 16 -1.52 24.24 9.00
N GLU A 17 -2.55 25.07 9.15
CA GLU A 17 -2.53 26.42 9.76
C GLU A 17 -1.58 27.43 9.11
N LYS A 18 -0.86 27.02 8.04
CA LYS A 18 0.23 27.79 7.43
C LYS A 18 0.01 28.13 5.97
N PHE A 19 -0.84 27.39 5.27
CA PHE A 19 -1.00 27.51 3.83
C PHE A 19 -2.45 27.79 3.49
N LYS A 20 -2.72 28.82 2.70
CA LYS A 20 -4.04 29.04 2.11
C LYS A 20 -4.08 28.40 0.73
N LEU A 21 -5.05 27.50 0.51
CA LEU A 21 -5.28 26.89 -0.78
C LEU A 21 -5.90 27.90 -1.75
N GLY A 22 -5.38 27.92 -2.98
CA GLY A 22 -5.91 28.67 -4.11
C GLY A 22 -6.55 27.75 -5.15
N ARG A 23 -6.47 28.13 -6.42
CA ARG A 23 -7.09 27.37 -7.52
C ARG A 23 -6.39 26.04 -7.74
N LYS A 24 -7.15 25.02 -8.16
CA LYS A 24 -6.58 23.78 -8.68
C LYS A 24 -5.80 24.07 -9.95
N ILE A 25 -4.55 23.62 -10.00
CA ILE A 25 -3.62 23.79 -11.13
C ILE A 25 -3.29 22.47 -11.84
N GLY A 26 -3.63 21.31 -11.25
CA GLY A 26 -3.40 20.02 -11.88
C GLY A 26 -4.15 18.87 -11.23
N LYS A 27 -4.24 17.75 -11.96
CA LYS A 27 -4.75 16.47 -11.47
C LYS A 27 -3.81 15.35 -11.92
N GLY A 28 -3.17 14.69 -10.97
CA GLY A 28 -2.44 13.44 -11.19
C GLY A 28 -3.35 12.22 -11.00
N ALA A 29 -2.81 11.01 -11.18
CA ALA A 29 -3.55 9.76 -11.00
C ALA A 29 -4.12 9.63 -9.58
N PHE A 30 -3.36 10.07 -8.57
CA PHE A 30 -3.70 9.92 -7.15
C PHE A 30 -3.51 11.19 -6.32
N CYS A 31 -3.28 12.33 -6.98
CA CYS A 31 -3.11 13.61 -6.32
C CYS A 31 -3.80 14.75 -7.06
N GLU A 32 -4.16 15.78 -6.32
CA GLU A 32 -4.65 17.04 -6.86
C GLU A 32 -3.64 18.13 -6.51
N VAL A 33 -3.31 18.97 -7.48
CA VAL A 33 -2.31 20.03 -7.31
C VAL A 33 -3.03 21.36 -7.31
N TYR A 34 -2.78 22.18 -6.30
CA TYR A 34 -3.36 23.51 -6.12
C TYR A 34 -2.24 24.55 -6.06
N ALA A 35 -2.48 25.73 -6.62
CA ALA A 35 -1.71 26.90 -6.23
C ALA A 35 -2.12 27.27 -4.80
N GLY A 36 -1.21 27.82 -4.01
CA GLY A 36 -1.50 28.31 -2.66
C GLY A 36 -0.53 29.40 -2.25
N VAL A 37 -0.72 29.93 -1.05
CA VAL A 37 0.15 30.96 -0.47
C VAL A 37 0.46 30.64 0.98
N ILE A 38 1.72 30.86 1.37
CA ILE A 38 2.15 30.79 2.77
C ILE A 38 1.56 32.00 3.50
N LEU A 39 0.81 31.77 4.58
CA LEU A 39 0.09 32.83 5.30
C LEU A 39 1.02 33.87 5.95
N GLU A 40 2.20 33.45 6.41
CA GLU A 40 3.16 34.33 7.08
C GLU A 40 3.92 35.24 6.11
N SER A 41 4.34 34.73 4.96
CA SER A 41 5.20 35.44 4.01
C SER A 41 4.47 35.97 2.76
N GLY A 42 3.31 35.40 2.44
CA GLY A 42 2.59 35.67 1.18
C GLY A 42 3.22 34.99 -0.05
N GLU A 43 4.22 34.14 0.12
CA GLU A 43 4.90 33.45 -0.99
C GLU A 43 3.98 32.43 -1.68
N GLU A 44 3.95 32.44 -3.02
CA GLU A 44 3.18 31.49 -3.82
C GLU A 44 3.86 30.12 -3.85
N VAL A 45 3.07 29.07 -3.61
CA VAL A 45 3.54 27.67 -3.55
C VAL A 45 2.60 26.75 -4.32
N ALA A 46 3.11 25.59 -4.73
CA ALA A 46 2.27 24.49 -5.21
C ALA A 46 1.99 23.51 -4.06
N ILE A 47 0.72 23.24 -3.79
CA ILE A 47 0.25 22.30 -2.76
C ILE A 47 -0.25 21.04 -3.44
N LYS A 48 0.40 19.91 -3.19
CA LYS A 48 -0.06 18.59 -3.64
C LYS A 48 -0.89 17.95 -2.53
N LEU A 49 -2.18 17.72 -2.79
CA LEU A 49 -3.06 16.95 -1.93
C LEU A 49 -3.10 15.50 -2.43
N PHE A 50 -2.80 14.57 -1.53
CA PHE A 50 -2.82 13.13 -1.82
C PHE A 50 -4.05 12.49 -1.20
N ASN A 51 -4.73 11.65 -1.97
CA ASN A 51 -5.73 10.74 -1.43
C ASN A 51 -5.23 9.31 -1.59
N ALA A 52 -4.49 8.83 -0.59
CA ALA A 52 -3.86 7.53 -0.60
C ALA A 52 -4.84 6.47 -0.09
N VAL A 53 -5.67 5.93 -0.99
CA VAL A 53 -6.59 4.84 -0.64
C VAL A 53 -5.79 3.61 -0.19
N GLY A 54 -6.16 3.06 0.96
CA GLY A 54 -5.45 1.92 1.55
C GLY A 54 -4.12 2.29 2.23
N ILE A 55 -3.81 3.58 2.42
CA ILE A 55 -2.68 4.03 3.25
C ILE A 55 -3.23 4.84 4.44
N PRO A 56 -2.78 4.61 5.69
CA PRO A 56 -3.26 5.36 6.84
C PRO A 56 -2.85 6.84 6.75
N SER A 57 -3.77 7.74 7.06
CA SER A 57 -3.50 9.17 7.01
C SER A 57 -2.60 9.59 8.17
N LEU A 58 -1.50 10.27 7.89
CA LEU A 58 -0.74 11.00 8.90
C LEU A 58 -1.57 12.22 9.37
N LYS A 59 -1.93 12.24 10.65
CA LYS A 59 -2.63 13.37 11.28
C LYS A 59 -1.65 14.37 11.87
N TRP A 60 -0.55 13.89 12.44
CA TRP A 60 0.46 14.75 13.04
C TRP A 60 1.79 14.00 13.19
N PHE A 61 2.89 14.73 13.11
CA PHE A 61 4.22 14.25 13.46
C PHE A 61 4.98 15.33 14.25
N GLY A 62 5.83 14.92 15.17
CA GLY A 62 6.69 15.84 15.90
C GLY A 62 7.48 15.18 17.02
N VAL A 63 8.16 16.00 17.82
CA VAL A 63 8.96 15.55 18.96
C VAL A 63 8.39 16.15 20.24
N GLU A 64 8.01 15.29 21.18
CA GLU A 64 7.58 15.73 22.51
C GLU A 64 8.30 14.92 23.59
N ARG A 65 8.90 15.62 24.56
CA ARG A 65 9.62 15.02 25.70
C ARG A 65 10.65 13.96 25.26
N GLY A 66 11.38 14.23 24.19
CA GLY A 66 12.42 13.34 23.65
C GLY A 66 11.92 12.14 22.84
N HIS A 67 10.62 12.05 22.56
CA HIS A 67 10.05 10.97 21.74
C HIS A 67 9.64 11.52 20.37
N ASN A 68 10.01 10.80 19.31
CA ASN A 68 9.41 11.00 17.99
C ASN A 68 8.01 10.40 18.04
N ILE A 69 6.99 11.23 17.78
CA ILE A 69 5.59 10.85 17.86
C ILE A 69 4.96 11.00 16.49
N MET A 70 4.23 9.97 16.08
CA MET A 70 3.47 9.92 14.86
C MET A 70 2.03 9.56 15.19
N VAL A 71 1.09 10.41 14.78
CA VAL A 71 -0.34 10.21 14.97
C VAL A 71 -0.95 9.88 13.61
N ILE A 72 -1.53 8.69 13.47
CA ILE A 72 -2.15 8.18 12.24
C ILE A 72 -3.59 7.74 12.50
N ASP A 73 -4.31 7.36 11.44
CA ASP A 73 -5.63 6.74 11.55
C ASP A 73 -5.59 5.49 12.47
N LEU A 74 -6.58 5.37 13.36
CA LEU A 74 -6.81 4.15 14.12
C LEU A 74 -7.47 3.11 13.21
N LEU A 75 -6.89 1.91 13.17
CA LEU A 75 -7.33 0.80 12.33
C LEU A 75 -7.83 -0.38 13.17
N GLY A 76 -8.45 -1.32 12.49
CA GLY A 76 -8.98 -2.57 13.03
C GLY A 76 -7.93 -3.70 13.02
N PRO A 77 -8.38 -4.96 13.13
CA PRO A 77 -7.49 -6.11 13.20
C PRO A 77 -6.70 -6.30 11.90
N ASN A 78 -5.52 -6.91 12.02
CA ASN A 78 -4.72 -7.30 10.86
C ASN A 78 -5.21 -8.61 10.22
N LEU A 79 -4.78 -8.87 8.98
CA LEU A 79 -5.20 -10.05 8.24
C LEU A 79 -4.72 -11.36 8.89
N GLN A 80 -3.62 -11.36 9.64
CA GLN A 80 -3.15 -12.54 10.37
C GLN A 80 -4.11 -12.95 11.47
N GLU A 81 -4.55 -11.98 12.27
CA GLU A 81 -5.55 -12.17 13.30
C GLU A 81 -6.89 -12.63 12.70
N LEU A 82 -7.32 -11.99 11.61
CA LEU A 82 -8.56 -12.37 10.91
C LEU A 82 -8.47 -13.77 10.30
N LEU A 83 -7.32 -14.16 9.75
CA LEU A 83 -7.11 -15.50 9.21
C LEU A 83 -7.21 -16.55 10.32
N HIS A 84 -6.64 -16.26 11.50
CA HIS A 84 -6.76 -17.12 12.67
C HIS A 84 -8.23 -17.27 13.11
N ARG A 85 -8.97 -16.16 13.21
CA ARG A 85 -10.41 -16.17 13.54
C ARG A 85 -11.25 -16.99 12.55
N CYS A 86 -10.88 -16.97 11.26
CA CYS A 86 -11.53 -17.76 10.21
C CYS A 86 -11.06 -19.23 10.13
N GLY A 87 -10.40 -19.77 11.16
CA GLY A 87 -9.94 -21.16 11.16
C GLY A 87 -8.77 -21.42 10.20
N GLY A 88 -7.95 -20.40 9.93
CA GLY A 88 -6.76 -20.51 9.10
C GLY A 88 -7.01 -20.43 7.60
N LYS A 89 -8.22 -20.13 7.14
CA LYS A 89 -8.56 -20.07 5.71
C LYS A 89 -9.51 -18.92 5.39
N PHE A 90 -9.23 -18.22 4.29
CA PHE A 90 -10.17 -17.31 3.66
C PHE A 90 -10.85 -17.96 2.45
N SER A 91 -12.08 -17.55 2.17
CA SER A 91 -12.75 -17.92 0.91
C SER A 91 -12.06 -17.25 -0.28
N LEU A 92 -12.13 -17.88 -1.45
CA LEU A 92 -11.57 -17.31 -2.69
C LEU A 92 -12.13 -15.89 -2.97
N LYS A 93 -13.42 -15.66 -2.69
CA LYS A 93 -14.04 -14.33 -2.81
C LYS A 93 -13.30 -13.29 -1.96
N THR A 94 -13.02 -13.62 -0.70
CA THR A 94 -12.32 -12.72 0.24
C THR A 94 -10.89 -12.44 -0.21
N VAL A 95 -10.16 -13.49 -0.62
CA VAL A 95 -8.78 -13.35 -1.12
C VAL A 95 -8.71 -12.41 -2.31
N LEU A 96 -9.62 -12.57 -3.29
CA LEU A 96 -9.63 -11.74 -4.49
C LEU A 96 -10.05 -10.29 -4.20
N MET A 97 -10.95 -10.05 -3.26
CA MET A 97 -11.31 -8.69 -2.83
C MET A 97 -10.17 -7.97 -2.14
N LEU A 98 -9.44 -8.67 -1.25
CA LEU A 98 -8.25 -8.13 -0.60
C LEU A 98 -7.16 -7.85 -1.63
N ALA A 99 -6.92 -8.79 -2.56
CA ALA A 99 -5.89 -8.63 -3.60
C ALA A 99 -6.14 -7.39 -4.47
N ASP A 100 -7.37 -7.10 -4.91
CA ASP A 100 -7.66 -5.92 -5.73
C ASP A 100 -7.27 -4.61 -5.04
N GLN A 101 -7.64 -4.46 -3.76
CA GLN A 101 -7.31 -3.28 -2.95
C GLN A 101 -5.83 -3.19 -2.60
N LEU A 102 -5.18 -4.31 -2.29
CA LEU A 102 -3.75 -4.33 -1.98
C LEU A 102 -2.89 -3.95 -3.18
N ILE A 103 -3.27 -4.41 -4.38
CA ILE A 103 -2.56 -4.04 -5.60
C ILE A 103 -2.68 -2.53 -5.87
N GLU A 104 -3.84 -1.93 -5.58
CA GLU A 104 -4.04 -0.47 -5.71
C GLU A 104 -3.18 0.32 -4.72
N ALA A 105 -3.10 -0.11 -3.46
CA ALA A 105 -2.23 0.52 -2.46
C ALA A 105 -0.73 0.41 -2.83
N VAL A 106 -0.30 -0.75 -3.32
CA VAL A 106 1.09 -0.98 -3.75
C VAL A 106 1.43 -0.19 -5.01
N GLU A 107 0.52 -0.13 -5.99
CA GLU A 107 0.69 0.71 -7.18
C GLU A 107 0.81 2.19 -6.82
N PHE A 108 -0.03 2.67 -5.88
CA PHE A 108 0.06 4.05 -5.39
C PHE A 108 1.44 4.36 -4.81
N MET A 109 2.00 3.45 -3.99
CA MET A 109 3.35 3.64 -3.42
C MET A 109 4.43 3.67 -4.50
N HIS A 110 4.37 2.75 -5.47
CA HIS A 110 5.38 2.68 -6.52
C HIS A 110 5.28 3.85 -7.51
N ASP A 111 4.10 4.41 -7.76
CA ASP A 111 3.90 5.70 -8.48
C ASP A 111 4.49 6.91 -7.72
N LYS A 112 4.93 6.71 -6.47
CA LYS A 112 5.64 7.72 -5.67
C LYS A 112 7.12 7.35 -5.48
N GLY A 113 7.59 6.33 -6.18
CA GLY A 113 8.94 5.81 -6.03
C GLY A 113 9.20 5.19 -4.66
N VAL A 114 8.17 4.74 -3.94
CA VAL A 114 8.31 4.12 -2.61
C VAL A 114 8.07 2.62 -2.71
N VAL A 115 9.01 1.82 -2.23
CA VAL A 115 8.86 0.36 -2.09
C VAL A 115 8.69 0.02 -0.60
N HIS A 116 7.64 -0.72 -0.25
CA HIS A 116 7.31 -1.05 1.14
C HIS A 116 8.33 -1.99 1.82
N ARG A 117 8.79 -3.01 1.08
CA ARG A 117 9.74 -4.07 1.51
C ARG A 117 9.30 -5.00 2.64
N ASP A 118 8.23 -4.69 3.37
CA ASP A 118 7.69 -5.57 4.44
C ASP A 118 6.20 -5.90 4.28
N ILE A 119 5.80 -6.37 3.10
CA ILE A 119 4.39 -6.75 2.85
C ILE A 119 4.14 -8.14 3.44
N LYS A 120 3.36 -8.18 4.53
CA LYS A 120 2.98 -9.40 5.25
C LYS A 120 1.61 -9.22 5.92
N THR A 121 0.97 -10.32 6.30
CA THR A 121 -0.37 -10.34 6.91
C THR A 121 -0.51 -9.50 8.19
N GLU A 122 0.60 -9.26 8.90
CA GLU A 122 0.66 -8.43 10.11
C GLU A 122 0.54 -6.93 9.81
N ASN A 123 1.03 -6.51 8.64
CA ASN A 123 1.12 -5.13 8.17
C ASN A 123 -0.08 -4.76 7.27
N LEU A 124 -1.09 -5.62 7.20
CA LEU A 124 -2.32 -5.41 6.44
C LEU A 124 -3.48 -5.33 7.42
N LEU A 125 -3.99 -4.14 7.68
CA LEU A 125 -5.03 -3.88 8.67
C LEU A 125 -6.35 -3.51 8.01
N MET A 126 -7.47 -3.92 8.61
CA MET A 126 -8.79 -3.49 8.17
C MET A 126 -9.12 -2.10 8.71
N GLY A 127 -9.91 -1.32 7.98
CA GLY A 127 -10.45 -0.07 8.51
C GLY A 127 -11.49 -0.29 9.61
N VAL A 128 -11.91 0.81 10.24
CA VAL A 128 -12.98 0.84 11.26
C VAL A 128 -14.12 1.75 10.82
N GLY A 129 -15.28 1.65 11.49
CA GLY A 129 -16.43 2.53 11.22
C GLY A 129 -16.98 2.37 9.80
N SER A 130 -16.95 3.44 9.01
CA SER A 130 -17.38 3.40 7.60
C SER A 130 -16.41 2.64 6.68
N ASN A 131 -15.17 2.42 7.11
CA ASN A 131 -14.10 1.87 6.28
C ASN A 131 -13.80 0.39 6.60
N VAL A 132 -14.72 -0.33 7.24
CA VAL A 132 -14.53 -1.75 7.67
C VAL A 132 -14.26 -2.73 6.53
N CYS A 133 -14.59 -2.37 5.29
CA CYS A 133 -14.30 -3.19 4.10
C CYS A 133 -13.00 -2.79 3.37
N GLN A 134 -12.31 -1.76 3.86
CA GLN A 134 -11.05 -1.26 3.29
C GLN A 134 -9.87 -1.92 3.98
N VAL A 135 -8.94 -2.46 3.20
CA VAL A 135 -7.63 -2.90 3.71
C VAL A 135 -6.63 -1.75 3.61
N TYR A 136 -5.76 -1.65 4.61
CA TYR A 136 -4.71 -0.66 4.73
C TYR A 136 -3.35 -1.34 4.84
N LEU A 137 -2.38 -0.85 4.06
CA LEU A 137 -0.97 -1.22 4.19
C LEU A 137 -0.30 -0.30 5.21
N THR A 138 0.33 -0.90 6.22
CA THR A 138 0.90 -0.19 7.36
C THR A 138 2.36 -0.60 7.60
N ASP A 139 3.04 0.14 8.48
CA ASP A 139 4.43 -0.11 8.86
C ASP A 139 5.45 0.10 7.73
N PHE A 140 5.79 1.37 7.55
CA PHE A 140 6.77 1.83 6.57
C PHE A 140 8.19 1.86 7.16
N GLY A 141 8.45 1.21 8.31
CA GLY A 141 9.76 1.24 8.97
C GLY A 141 10.89 0.67 8.12
N LEU A 142 10.55 -0.23 7.19
CA LEU A 142 11.46 -0.79 6.20
C LEU A 142 11.24 -0.22 4.81
N ALA A 143 10.39 0.79 4.60
CA ALA A 143 10.18 1.34 3.26
C ALA A 143 11.45 2.02 2.72
N ASN A 144 11.57 2.11 1.40
CA ASN A 144 12.67 2.80 0.74
C ASN A 144 12.19 3.63 -0.45
N VAL A 145 12.88 4.74 -0.72
CA VAL A 145 12.69 5.54 -1.92
C VAL A 145 13.63 5.02 -3.00
N VAL A 146 13.09 4.75 -4.17
CA VAL A 146 13.82 4.16 -5.31
C VAL A 146 13.89 5.07 -6.53
N LEU A 147 13.15 6.18 -6.52
CA LEU A 147 13.21 7.21 -7.55
C LEU A 147 13.82 8.48 -6.97
N ASP A 148 14.72 9.09 -7.73
CA ASP A 148 15.26 10.40 -7.40
C ASP A 148 14.14 11.45 -7.52
N PRO A 149 13.86 12.23 -6.46
CA PRO A 149 12.74 13.17 -6.45
C PRO A 149 12.89 14.35 -7.43
N GLU A 150 14.09 14.61 -7.95
CA GLU A 150 14.37 15.68 -8.91
C GLU A 150 14.36 15.17 -10.36
N THR A 151 14.88 13.96 -10.61
CA THR A 151 15.02 13.42 -11.98
C THR A 151 13.95 12.40 -12.36
N ASP A 152 13.21 11.85 -11.40
CA ASP A 152 12.28 10.72 -11.58
C ASP A 152 12.99 9.45 -12.12
N GLU A 153 14.32 9.42 -12.07
CA GLU A 153 15.14 8.28 -12.47
C GLU A 153 15.38 7.33 -11.29
N HIS A 154 15.69 6.07 -11.57
CA HIS A 154 16.04 5.11 -10.53
C HIS A 154 17.31 5.53 -9.79
N ILE A 155 17.24 5.64 -8.46
CA ILE A 155 18.41 5.86 -7.63
C ILE A 155 19.30 4.61 -7.74
N GLU A 156 20.56 4.80 -8.15
CA GLU A 156 21.55 3.74 -8.21
C GLU A 156 21.68 3.10 -6.82
N TYR A 157 21.30 1.83 -6.72
CA TYR A 157 21.13 1.16 -5.43
C TYR A 157 22.48 0.82 -4.81
N SER A 158 22.86 1.55 -3.76
CA SER A 158 23.76 1.09 -2.70
C SER A 158 22.89 0.58 -1.55
N LEU A 159 22.82 -0.74 -1.36
CA LEU A 159 22.00 -1.31 -0.29
C LEU A 159 22.65 -0.94 1.05
N PRO A 160 21.93 -0.36 2.02
CA PRO A 160 22.50 0.00 3.34
C PRO A 160 23.12 -1.18 4.11
N TRP A 161 22.77 -2.41 3.74
CA TRP A 161 23.29 -3.65 4.31
C TRP A 161 24.43 -4.27 3.50
N GLN A 162 24.89 -3.65 2.41
CA GLN A 162 26.16 -4.04 1.78
C GLN A 162 27.30 -3.84 2.79
N GLY A 163 27.67 -4.92 3.48
CA GLY A 163 28.72 -4.95 4.49
C GLY A 163 28.25 -5.12 5.95
N LEU A 164 26.95 -5.27 6.22
CA LEU A 164 26.48 -5.64 7.55
C LEU A 164 26.40 -7.16 7.69
N SER A 165 27.26 -7.72 8.55
CA SER A 165 27.20 -9.12 8.96
C SER A 165 26.13 -9.31 10.04
N ALA A 166 25.06 -10.04 9.72
CA ALA A 166 24.12 -10.55 10.70
C ALA A 166 24.68 -11.82 11.36
N GLY A 167 24.32 -12.09 12.62
CA GLY A 167 24.77 -13.27 13.35
C GLY A 167 24.30 -14.58 12.70
N SER A 168 25.14 -15.61 12.82
CA SER A 168 25.12 -16.89 12.07
C SER A 168 23.81 -17.68 12.02
N ASN A 169 22.85 -17.42 12.92
CA ASN A 169 21.60 -18.19 12.98
C ASN A 169 20.49 -17.65 12.06
N GLU A 170 20.46 -16.34 11.81
CA GLU A 170 19.47 -15.75 10.89
C GLU A 170 19.83 -16.02 9.43
N GLU A 171 21.12 -16.05 9.08
CA GLU A 171 21.58 -16.41 7.74
C GLU A 171 21.23 -17.86 7.37
N GLU A 172 21.33 -18.81 8.31
CA GLU A 172 21.03 -20.21 8.04
C GLU A 172 19.52 -20.43 7.82
N ILE A 173 18.66 -19.83 8.66
CA ILE A 173 17.20 -19.89 8.51
C ILE A 173 16.76 -19.16 7.23
N ASN A 174 17.29 -17.95 6.98
CA ASN A 174 17.00 -17.20 5.76
C ASN A 174 17.51 -17.95 4.52
N GLY A 175 18.67 -18.60 4.61
CA GLY A 175 19.25 -19.44 3.57
C GLY A 175 18.38 -20.67 3.26
N ASP A 176 17.82 -21.32 4.27
CA ASP A 176 16.88 -22.44 4.09
C ASP A 176 15.56 -22.02 3.47
N VAL A 177 14.99 -20.91 3.93
CA VAL A 177 13.78 -20.32 3.34
C VAL A 177 14.04 -19.95 1.88
N MET A 178 15.19 -19.34 1.59
CA MET A 178 15.59 -18.95 0.24
C MET A 178 15.77 -20.17 -0.66
N ARG A 179 16.49 -21.20 -0.20
CA ARG A 179 16.64 -22.48 -0.93
C ARG A 179 15.30 -23.12 -1.27
N LYS A 180 14.37 -23.17 -0.31
CA LYS A 180 13.02 -23.69 -0.53
C LYS A 180 12.23 -22.85 -1.53
N LYS A 181 12.30 -21.51 -1.45
CA LYS A 181 11.64 -20.60 -2.39
C LYS A 181 12.14 -20.76 -3.83
N PHE A 182 13.43 -21.03 -4.03
CA PHE A 182 14.00 -21.28 -5.37
C PHE A 182 13.67 -22.66 -5.92
N ALA A 183 13.47 -23.66 -5.05
CA ALA A 183 13.21 -25.03 -5.48
C ALA A 183 11.76 -25.25 -5.93
N ILE A 184 10.79 -24.60 -5.28
CA ILE A 184 9.36 -24.81 -5.52
C ILE A 184 8.91 -23.95 -6.71
N LYS A 185 8.31 -24.58 -7.72
CA LYS A 185 7.75 -23.86 -8.88
C LYS A 185 6.44 -23.17 -8.50
N PRO A 186 6.10 -22.01 -9.11
CA PRO A 186 4.82 -21.34 -8.86
C PRO A 186 3.59 -22.24 -9.06
N GLU A 187 3.62 -23.15 -10.03
CA GLU A 187 2.55 -24.11 -10.30
C GLU A 187 2.40 -25.15 -9.17
N GLU A 188 3.52 -25.60 -8.61
CA GLU A 188 3.56 -26.52 -7.47
C GLU A 188 3.08 -25.83 -6.20
N LEU A 189 3.53 -24.59 -5.96
CA LEU A 189 3.08 -23.77 -4.83
C LEU A 189 1.55 -23.51 -4.87
N CYS A 190 0.99 -23.36 -6.07
CA CYS A 190 -0.40 -23.00 -6.29
C CYS A 190 -1.28 -24.18 -6.73
N GLU A 191 -0.86 -25.44 -6.53
CA GLU A 191 -1.56 -26.62 -7.04
C GLU A 191 -3.04 -26.68 -6.59
N SER A 192 -3.34 -26.22 -5.37
CA SER A 192 -4.69 -26.17 -4.81
C SER A 192 -5.45 -24.86 -5.08
N CYS A 193 -4.87 -23.94 -5.85
CA CYS A 193 -5.40 -22.60 -6.13
C CYS A 193 -5.80 -22.47 -7.61
N PRO A 194 -6.62 -21.46 -7.97
CA PRO A 194 -6.82 -21.11 -9.38
C PRO A 194 -5.47 -20.86 -10.09
N PRO A 195 -5.30 -21.31 -11.34
CA PRO A 195 -4.03 -21.22 -12.06
C PRO A 195 -3.53 -19.78 -12.20
N GLU A 196 -4.42 -18.78 -12.15
CA GLU A 196 -4.06 -17.37 -12.20
C GLU A 196 -3.11 -16.93 -11.08
N PHE A 197 -3.12 -17.60 -9.92
CA PHE A 197 -2.17 -17.33 -8.83
C PHE A 197 -0.74 -17.70 -9.22
N ALA A 198 -0.54 -18.87 -9.83
CA ALA A 198 0.77 -19.27 -10.36
C ALA A 198 1.25 -18.27 -11.43
N VAL A 199 0.36 -17.91 -12.38
CA VAL A 199 0.70 -16.95 -13.43
C VAL A 199 1.07 -15.58 -12.85
N TRP A 200 0.41 -15.14 -11.76
CA TRP A 200 0.78 -13.91 -11.09
C TRP A 200 2.18 -13.98 -10.48
N ILE A 201 2.49 -15.02 -9.70
CA ILE A 201 3.81 -15.20 -9.10
C ILE A 201 4.90 -15.21 -10.18
N THR A 202 4.70 -15.98 -11.25
CA THR A 202 5.62 -16.01 -12.40
C THR A 202 5.78 -14.63 -13.04
N SER A 203 4.69 -13.87 -13.20
CA SER A 203 4.75 -12.51 -13.76
C SER A 203 5.60 -11.58 -12.88
N CYS A 204 5.44 -11.64 -11.56
CA CYS A 204 6.26 -10.85 -10.63
C CYS A 204 7.73 -11.29 -10.63
N GLN A 205 8.02 -12.58 -10.75
CA GLN A 205 9.39 -13.11 -10.83
C GLN A 205 10.11 -12.75 -12.13
N CYS A 206 9.37 -12.58 -13.24
CA CYS A 206 9.93 -12.23 -14.55
C CYS A 206 10.00 -10.72 -14.82
N THR A 207 9.56 -9.86 -13.89
CA THR A 207 9.66 -8.41 -14.07
C THR A 207 11.11 -7.97 -13.82
N HIS A 208 11.72 -7.26 -14.76
CA HIS A 208 13.08 -6.76 -14.57
C HIS A 208 13.13 -5.64 -13.53
N PHE A 209 14.31 -5.41 -12.96
CA PHE A 209 14.51 -4.42 -11.90
C PHE A 209 14.13 -2.98 -12.31
N GLU A 210 14.36 -2.63 -13.58
CA GLU A 210 14.07 -1.33 -14.18
C GLU A 210 12.65 -1.26 -14.77
N ASP A 211 11.95 -2.40 -14.84
CA ASP A 211 10.60 -2.45 -15.40
C ASP A 211 9.57 -2.06 -14.33
N MET A 212 8.71 -1.09 -14.67
CA MET A 212 7.48 -0.88 -13.93
C MET A 212 6.58 -2.11 -14.06
N LEU A 213 6.24 -2.73 -12.93
CA LEU A 213 5.23 -3.79 -12.86
C LEU A 213 3.95 -3.33 -13.60
N TYR A 214 3.47 -4.13 -14.56
CA TYR A 214 2.24 -3.84 -15.29
C TYR A 214 1.00 -4.09 -14.42
N TYR A 215 0.80 -3.31 -13.35
CA TYR A 215 -0.31 -3.43 -12.39
C TYR A 215 -1.68 -3.51 -13.06
N THR A 216 -1.90 -2.77 -14.15
CA THR A 216 -3.12 -2.83 -14.97
C THR A 216 -3.42 -4.25 -15.46
N SER A 217 -2.41 -4.99 -15.90
CA SER A 217 -2.57 -6.36 -16.39
C SER A 217 -2.90 -7.35 -15.26
N ILE A 218 -2.27 -7.16 -14.09
CA ILE A 218 -2.47 -7.98 -12.88
C ILE A 218 -3.88 -7.75 -12.33
N LYS A 219 -4.29 -6.48 -12.18
CA LYS A 219 -5.66 -6.09 -11.77
C LYS A 219 -6.71 -6.65 -12.71
N ALA A 220 -6.51 -6.54 -14.04
CA ALA A 220 -7.44 -7.08 -15.03
C ALA A 220 -7.57 -8.61 -14.94
N ARG A 221 -6.50 -9.34 -14.59
CA ARG A 221 -6.54 -10.79 -14.38
C ARG A 221 -7.30 -11.15 -13.09
N CYS A 222 -7.02 -10.48 -11.98
CA CYS A 222 -7.75 -10.68 -10.71
C CYS A 222 -9.26 -10.43 -10.86
N ARG A 223 -9.63 -9.31 -11.53
CA ARG A 223 -11.03 -8.96 -11.79
C ARG A 223 -11.74 -9.97 -12.69
N ARG A 224 -11.05 -10.51 -13.70
CA ARG A 224 -11.59 -11.57 -14.58
C ARG A 224 -11.82 -12.88 -13.82
N LEU A 225 -10.85 -13.33 -13.04
CA LEU A 225 -10.98 -14.53 -12.21
C LEU A 225 -12.15 -14.41 -11.23
N PHE A 226 -12.29 -13.24 -10.60
CA PHE A 226 -13.44 -12.99 -9.73
C PHE A 226 -14.75 -13.09 -10.51
N LYS A 227 -14.88 -12.43 -11.67
CA LYS A 227 -16.12 -12.48 -12.48
C LYS A 227 -16.46 -13.89 -12.97
N SER A 228 -15.47 -14.75 -13.21
CA SER A 228 -15.70 -16.11 -13.70
C SER A 228 -16.01 -17.12 -12.60
N LYS A 229 -15.55 -16.88 -11.36
CA LYS A 229 -15.69 -17.82 -10.23
C LYS A 229 -16.59 -17.32 -9.09
N ALA A 230 -16.97 -16.05 -9.06
CA ALA A 230 -17.83 -15.44 -8.04
C ALA A 230 -19.09 -14.80 -8.65
N SER A 231 -20.24 -15.04 -8.02
CA SER A 231 -21.56 -14.74 -8.58
C SER A 231 -21.97 -13.26 -8.58
N SER A 232 -21.31 -12.37 -7.82
CA SER A 232 -21.47 -10.90 -7.92
C SER A 232 -20.28 -10.13 -7.33
N TRP A 233 -19.90 -9.03 -7.99
CA TRP A 233 -18.90 -8.03 -7.51
C TRP A 233 -19.60 -7.05 -6.57
N GLU A 234 -19.87 -7.47 -5.34
CA GLU A 234 -20.31 -6.59 -4.26
C GLU A 234 -19.14 -6.39 -3.29
N HIS A 235 -18.76 -5.13 -3.05
CA HIS A 235 -17.67 -4.70 -2.15
C HIS A 235 -18.02 -4.91 -0.66
N GLN A 236 -18.36 -6.14 -0.27
CA GLN A 236 -18.52 -6.51 1.14
C GLN A 236 -17.64 -7.71 1.48
N LEU A 237 -16.63 -7.46 2.32
CA LEU A 237 -15.85 -8.53 2.94
C LEU A 237 -16.76 -9.23 3.95
N LYS A 238 -17.08 -10.51 3.72
CA LYS A 238 -17.77 -11.34 4.69
C LYS A 238 -16.72 -11.99 5.60
N ILE A 239 -16.25 -11.23 6.57
CA ILE A 239 -15.49 -11.78 7.70
C ILE A 239 -16.58 -12.32 8.64
N HIS A 240 -16.66 -13.64 8.78
CA HIS A 240 -17.62 -14.25 9.70
C HIS A 240 -17.22 -13.87 11.14
N GLU A 241 -18.15 -13.24 11.86
CA GLU A 241 -18.04 -12.96 13.30
C GLU A 241 -18.07 -14.25 14.14
#